data_AF-A0A3M1GGU0-F1
#
_entry.id   AF-A0A3M1GGU0-F1
#
_cell.length_a   1.000
_cell.length_b   1.000
_cell.length_c   1.000
_cell.angle_alpha   90.00
_cell.angle_beta   90.00
_cell.angle_gamma   90.00
#
_symmetry.space_group_name_H-M   'P 1'
#
loop_
_entity.id
_entity.type
_entity.pdbx_description
1 polymer ?
#
loop_
_entity_poly.entity_id
_entity_poly.type
_entity_poly.pdbx_seq_one_letter_code
_entity_poly.pdbx_strand_id
1 'polypeptide(L)'
;MLEKAGIDYDSPETLGRILGSWALAAASILSLIFAIGKLLLGEPLLGLLNLGIFVVSTWLVVKRTNEDFETEKRLGWEKAE
;
A
#
# COMPACT_ATOMS: atom_id res chain seq x y z
N MET A 1 -24.40 16.47 -14.17
CA MET A 1 -23.40 16.41 -15.27
C MET A 1 -22.15 15.63 -14.81
N LEU A 2 -22.31 14.41 -14.29
CA LEU A 2 -21.18 13.53 -13.94
C LEU A 2 -21.24 12.18 -14.70
N GLU A 3 -22.23 12.02 -15.58
CA GLU A 3 -22.40 10.86 -16.47
C GLU A 3 -21.69 11.03 -17.85
N LYS A 4 -21.12 12.21 -18.13
CA LYS A 4 -20.56 12.56 -19.45
C LYS A 4 -19.04 12.50 -19.56
N ALA A 5 -18.33 12.22 -18.48
CA ALA A 5 -16.95 11.79 -18.56
C ALA A 5 -16.99 10.27 -18.55
N GLY A 6 -16.77 9.60 -19.69
CA GLY A 6 -16.68 8.14 -19.84
C GLY A 6 -15.47 7.53 -19.10
N ILE A 7 -15.22 8.01 -17.90
CA ILE A 7 -14.34 7.42 -16.92
C ILE A 7 -15.21 6.36 -16.25
N ASP A 8 -15.18 5.14 -16.81
CA ASP A 8 -15.50 3.93 -16.06
C ASP A 8 -14.69 3.99 -14.75
N TYR A 9 -15.32 4.50 -13.70
CA TYR A 9 -14.84 4.41 -12.33
C TYR A 9 -15.00 2.97 -11.79
N ASP A 10 -15.60 2.11 -12.60
CA ASP A 10 -15.83 0.68 -12.40
C ASP A 10 -14.79 -0.16 -13.17
N SER A 11 -13.50 0.12 -12.99
CA SER A 11 -12.56 -0.99 -13.03
C SER A 11 -12.67 -1.65 -11.67
N PRO A 12 -13.42 -2.76 -11.48
CA PRO A 12 -13.52 -3.39 -10.19
C PRO A 12 -12.11 -3.84 -9.81
N GLU A 13 -11.45 -3.09 -8.93
CA GLU A 13 -10.30 -3.60 -8.23
C GLU A 13 -10.74 -4.93 -7.64
N THR A 14 -10.04 -6.00 -8.02
CA THR A 14 -10.40 -7.33 -7.56
C THR A 14 -10.38 -7.30 -6.03
N LEU A 15 -11.39 -7.86 -5.35
CA LEU A 15 -11.45 -7.84 -3.87
C LEU A 15 -10.12 -8.30 -3.23
N GLY A 16 -9.37 -9.20 -3.89
CA GLY A 16 -8.02 -9.60 -3.49
C GLY A 16 -6.96 -8.48 -3.53
N ARG A 17 -7.02 -7.55 -4.50
CA ARG A 17 -6.15 -6.36 -4.55
C ARG A 17 -6.42 -5.45 -3.35
N ILE A 18 -7.69 -5.22 -3.04
CA ILE A 18 -8.10 -4.38 -1.91
C ILE A 18 -7.63 -5.04 -0.62
N LEU A 19 -8.01 -6.30 -0.37
CA LEU A 19 -7.62 -7.05 0.83
C LEU A 19 -6.10 -7.14 0.99
N GLY A 20 -5.36 -7.35 -0.10
CA GLY A 20 -3.90 -7.36 -0.08
C GLY A 20 -3.29 -6.02 0.35
N SER A 21 -3.86 -4.90 -0.11
CA SER A 21 -3.41 -3.55 0.27
C SER A 21 -3.69 -3.28 1.75
N TRP A 22 -4.86 -3.67 2.24
CA TRP A 22 -5.21 -3.56 3.66
C TRP A 22 -4.32 -4.45 4.54
N ALA A 23 -4.02 -5.67 4.12
CA ALA A 23 -3.13 -6.58 4.83
C ALA A 23 -1.70 -6.02 4.91
N LEU A 24 -1.18 -5.46 3.81
CA LEU A 24 0.13 -4.80 3.77
C LEU A 24 0.18 -3.56 4.68
N ALA A 25 -0.86 -2.71 4.63
CA ALA A 25 -0.97 -1.54 5.49
C ALA A 25 -1.04 -1.93 6.97
N ALA A 26 -1.85 -2.94 7.31
CA ALA A 26 -1.94 -3.46 8.67
C ALA A 26 -0.61 -4.06 9.15
N ALA A 27 0.07 -4.84 8.30
CA ALA A 27 1.37 -5.42 8.63
C ALA A 27 2.43 -4.34 8.87
N SER A 28 2.43 -3.26 8.09
CA SER A 28 3.31 -2.11 8.31
C SER A 28 3.04 -1.46 9.67
N ILE A 29 1.81 -1.08 9.97
CA ILE A 29 1.47 -0.40 11.23
C ILE A 29 1.76 -1.30 12.44
N LEU A 30 1.33 -2.56 12.40
CA LEU A 30 1.53 -3.49 13.51
C LEU A 30 3.01 -3.77 13.75
N SER A 31 3.79 -4.00 12.70
CA SER A 31 5.24 -4.24 12.85
C SER A 31 5.95 -3.02 13.43
N LEU A 32 5.55 -1.79 13.10
CA LEU A 32 6.11 -0.59 13.72
C LEU A 32 5.77 -0.50 15.21
N ILE A 33 4.52 -0.76 15.59
CA ILE A 33 4.10 -0.77 17.00
C ILE A 33 4.90 -1.81 17.80
N PHE A 34 5.04 -3.02 17.27
CA PHE A 34 5.84 -4.07 17.91
C PHE A 34 7.33 -3.73 17.94
N ALA A 35 7.88 -3.11 16.90
CA ALA A 35 9.27 -2.67 16.87
C ALA A 35 9.56 -1.67 18.00
N ILE A 36 8.74 -0.62 18.10
CA ILE A 36 8.86 0.39 19.15
C ILE A 36 8.68 -0.25 20.53
N GLY A 37 7.62 -1.05 20.71
CA GLY A 37 7.35 -1.73 21.98
C GLY A 37 8.51 -2.61 22.43
N LYS A 38 9.09 -3.40 21.52
CA LYS A 38 10.21 -4.30 21.84
C LYS A 38 11.52 -3.58 22.09
N LEU A 39 11.79 -2.48 21.39
CA LEU A 39 12.92 -1.59 21.67
C LEU A 39 12.81 -0.98 23.08
N LEU A 40 11.61 -0.54 23.48
CA LEU A 40 11.36 0.02 24.80
C LEU A 40 11.44 -1.02 25.93
N LEU A 41 11.04 -2.28 25.66
CA LEU A 41 11.11 -3.39 26.62
C LEU A 41 12.52 -3.98 26.78
N GLY A 42 13.53 -3.46 26.06
CA GLY A 42 14.91 -3.92 26.18
C GLY A 42 15.24 -5.19 25.40
N GLU A 43 14.42 -5.55 24.40
CA GLU A 43 14.68 -6.66 23.47
C GLU A 43 15.09 -6.12 22.07
N PRO A 44 16.32 -5.59 21.92
CA PRO A 44 16.71 -4.82 20.73
C PRO A 44 16.71 -5.64 19.44
N LEU A 45 17.05 -6.93 19.49
CA LEU A 45 17.04 -7.82 18.33
C LEU A 45 15.64 -7.99 17.73
N LEU A 46 14.63 -8.22 18.58
CA LEU A 46 13.24 -8.34 18.14
C LEU A 46 12.68 -6.99 17.68
N GLY A 47 13.10 -5.90 18.31
CA GLY A 47 12.80 -4.54 17.86
C GLY A 47 13.32 -4.26 16.45
N LEU A 48 14.60 -4.56 16.20
CA LEU A 48 15.24 -4.37 14.89
C LEU A 48 14.65 -5.28 13.80
N LEU A 49 14.31 -6.52 14.12
CA LEU A 49 13.63 -7.42 13.19
C LEU A 49 12.27 -6.85 12.75
N ASN A 50 11.44 -6.42 13.71
CA ASN A 50 10.15 -5.80 13.42
C ASN A 50 10.31 -4.48 12.64
N LEU A 51 11.35 -3.70 12.93
CA LEU A 51 11.67 -2.49 12.16
C LEU A 51 12.03 -2.83 10.71
N GLY A 52 12.77 -3.91 10.48
CA GLY A 52 13.06 -4.41 9.13
C GLY A 52 11.79 -4.80 8.37
N ILE A 53 10.88 -5.52 9.03
CA ILE A 53 9.56 -5.88 8.46
C ILE A 53 8.75 -4.62 8.12
N PHE A 54 8.76 -3.61 9.00
CA PHE A 54 8.12 -2.32 8.74
C PHE A 54 8.68 -1.63 7.50
N VAL A 55 10.01 -1.58 7.34
CA VAL A 55 10.64 -0.95 6.18
C VAL A 55 10.25 -1.67 4.88
N VAL A 56 10.32 -3.01 4.86
CA VAL A 56 9.99 -3.81 3.66
C VAL A 56 8.51 -3.68 3.30
N SER A 57 7.61 -3.80 4.27
CA SER A 57 6.16 -3.67 4.04
C SER A 57 5.80 -2.26 3.56
N THR A 58 6.37 -1.22 4.16
CA THR A 58 6.18 0.17 3.72
C THR A 58 6.71 0.39 2.31
N TRP A 59 7.87 -0.14 1.97
CA TRP A 59 8.42 -0.04 0.62
C TRP A 59 7.52 -0.71 -0.42
N LEU A 60 6.95 -1.88 -0.11
CA LEU A 60 6.00 -2.57 -0.98
C LEU A 60 4.70 -1.77 -1.16
N VAL A 61 4.19 -1.13 -0.11
CA VAL A 61 3.03 -0.23 -0.21
C VAL A 61 3.34 0.94 -1.14
N VAL A 62 4.46 1.65 -0.93
CA VAL A 62 4.84 2.79 -1.77
C VAL A 62 5.03 2.37 -3.23
N LYS A 63 5.72 1.26 -3.47
CA LYS A 63 5.93 0.73 -4.82
C LYS A 63 4.59 0.45 -5.51
N ARG A 64 3.67 -0.21 -4.80
CA ARG A 64 2.35 -0.54 -5.33
C ARG A 64 1.52 0.71 -5.62
N THR A 65 1.52 1.69 -4.73
CA THR A 65 0.80 2.96 -4.95
C THR A 65 1.33 3.69 -6.18
N ASN A 66 2.65 3.67 -6.42
CA ASN A 66 3.23 4.23 -7.63
C ASN A 66 2.83 3.46 -8.90
N GLU A 67 2.79 2.12 -8.84
CA GLU A 67 2.32 1.29 -9.95
C GLU A 67 0.84 1.57 -10.28
N ASP A 68 -0.01 1.74 -9.27
CA ASP A 68 -1.41 2.10 -9.44
C ASP A 68 -1.54 3.50 -10.08
N PHE A 69 -0.75 4.48 -9.62
CA PHE A 69 -0.76 5.84 -10.19
C PHE A 69 -0.27 5.90 -11.64
N GLU A 70 0.82 5.20 -11.98
CA GLU A 70 1.32 5.15 -13.36
C GLU A 70 0.34 4.42 -14.31
N THR A 71 -0.35 3.40 -13.81
CA THR A 71 -1.39 2.68 -14.57
C THR A 71 -2.57 3.61 -14.87
N GLU A 72 -3.04 4.35 -13.87
CA GLU A 72 -4.13 5.32 -14.03
C GLU A 72 -3.76 6.44 -15.01
N LYS A 73 -2.53 6.97 -14.91
CA LYS A 73 -2.01 8.00 -15.82
C LYS A 73 -1.96 7.51 -17.27
N ARG A 74 -1.50 6.28 -17.52
CA ARG A 74 -1.45 5.69 -18.88
C ARG A 74 -2.84 5.56 -19.48
N LEU A 75 -3.81 5.04 -18.72
CA LEU A 75 -5.20 4.89 -19.18
C LEU A 75 -5.87 6.25 -19.45
N GLY A 76 -5.53 7.28 -18.66
CA GLY A 76 -6.01 8.65 -18.88
C GLY A 76 -5.50 9.28 -20.18
N TRP A 77 -4.29 8.91 -20.63
CA TRP A 77 -3.70 9.42 -21.88
C TRP A 77 -4.29 8.71 -23.10
N GLU A 78 -4.54 7.40 -23.01
CA GLU A 78 -5.14 6.59 -24.08
C GLU A 78 -6.61 6.97 -24.36
N LYS A 79 -7.32 7.54 -23.36
CA LYS A 79 -8.68 8.08 -23.53
C LYS A 79 -8.73 9.52 -24.08
N ALA A 80 -7.59 10.19 -24.20
CA ALA A 80 -7.49 11.58 -24.66
C ALA A 80 -7.10 11.71 -26.15
N GLU A 81 -6.65 10.60 -26.78
CA GLU A 81 -6.44 10.46 -28.23
C GLU A 81 -7.68 9.87 -28.93
#